data_AF-A0A831VKQ7-F1
#
_entry.id   AF-A0A831VKQ7-F1
#
_cell.length_a   1.000
_cell.length_b   1.000
_cell.length_c   1.000
_cell.angle_alpha   90.00
_cell.angle_beta   90.00
_cell.angle_gamma   90.00
#
_symmetry.space_group_name_H-M   'P 1'
#
loop_
_entity.id
_entity.type
_entity.pdbx_description
1 polymer ?
#
loop_
_entity_poly.entity_id
_entity_poly.type
_entity_poly.pdbx_seq_one_letter_code
_entity_poly.pdbx_strand_id
1 'polypeptide(L)' 'MIKKNQIYKCPLCGNIVEVLHAGAGELVCCGQPMNLVTENTVDAAREKHVPVIEKTADGYKVSVGSVPHP' A
#
# COMPACT_ATOMS: atom_id res chain seq x y z
N MET A 1 -12.70 -11.24 4.07
CA MET A 1 -11.64 -11.83 4.90
C MET A 1 -10.33 -11.11 4.61
N ILE A 2 -9.65 -10.62 5.64
CA ILE A 2 -8.36 -9.92 5.47
C ILE A 2 -7.25 -10.93 5.14
N LYS A 3 -6.24 -10.48 4.39
CA LYS A 3 -5.07 -11.28 3.99
C LYS A 3 -3.80 -10.62 4.46
N LYS A 4 -2.78 -11.44 4.72
CA LYS A 4 -1.45 -10.97 5.10
C LYS A 4 -0.88 -10.00 4.05
N ASN A 5 -0.14 -8.99 4.51
CA ASN A 5 0.47 -7.90 3.72
C ASN A 5 -0.51 -6.91 3.08
N GLN A 6 -1.82 -7.06 3.28
CA GLN A 6 -2.76 -6.03 2.84
C GLN A 6 -2.59 -4.75 3.66
N ILE A 7 -2.70 -3.60 2.98
CA ILE A 7 -2.68 -2.28 3.59
C ILE A 7 -4.10 -1.73 3.69
N TYR A 8 -4.47 -1.21 4.85
CA TYR A 8 -5.76 -0.58 5.08
C TYR A 8 -5.59 0.85 5.60
N LYS A 9 -6.47 1.76 5.16
CA LYS A 9 -6.49 3.16 5.59
C LYS A 9 -7.86 3.55 6.15
N CYS A 10 -7.87 4.24 7.29
CA CYS A 10 -9.08 4.90 7.80
C CYS A 10 -9.30 6.21 7.02
N PRO A 11 -10.46 6.40 6.38
CA PRO A 11 -10.75 7.64 5.63
C PRO A 11 -10.98 8.87 6.53
N LEU A 12 -11.19 8.68 7.84
CA LEU A 12 -11.53 9.77 8.77
C LEU A 12 -10.30 10.35 9.47
N CYS A 13 -9.53 9.50 10.16
CA CYS A 13 -8.36 9.94 10.93
C CYS A 13 -7.04 9.74 10.19
N GLY A 14 -7.04 9.04 9.06
CA GLY A 14 -5.84 8.80 8.25
C GLY A 14 -4.94 7.64 8.72
N ASN A 15 -5.31 6.90 9.77
CA ASN A 15 -4.54 5.73 10.23
C ASN A 15 -4.33 4.71 9.10
N ILE A 16 -3.10 4.22 8.96
CA ILE A 16 -2.70 3.19 7.99
C ILE A 16 -2.12 2.01 8.75
N VAL A 17 -2.55 0.79 8.41
CA VAL A 17 -2.08 -0.45 9.04
C VAL A 17 -1.78 -1.52 7.99
N GLU A 18 -0.82 -2.40 8.30
CA GLU A 18 -0.51 -3.61 7.51
C GLU A 18 -0.97 -4.86 8.28
N VAL A 19 -1.56 -5.81 7.56
CA VAL A 19 -1.99 -7.08 8.15
C VAL A 19 -0.81 -8.05 8.29
N LEU A 20 -0.34 -8.27 9.51
CA LEU A 20 0.72 -9.25 9.81
C LEU A 20 0.20 -10.69 9.99
N HIS A 21 -1.05 -10.83 10.45
CA HIS A 21 -1.74 -12.11 10.64
C HIS A 21 -3.19 -11.99 10.18
N ALA A 22 -3.64 -12.95 9.35
CA ALA A 22 -4.99 -12.93 8.79
C ALA A 22 -6.02 -13.42 9.82
N GLY A 23 -7.20 -12.79 9.82
CA GLY A 23 -8.35 -13.17 10.63
C GLY A 23 -9.64 -13.10 9.82
N ALA A 24 -10.73 -13.61 10.40
CA ALA A 24 -12.04 -13.58 9.75
C ALA A 24 -12.75 -12.21 9.84
N GLY A 25 -12.38 -11.39 10.83
CA GLY A 25 -13.02 -10.10 11.10
C GLY A 25 -12.71 -9.00 10.08
N GLU A 26 -13.51 -7.93 10.14
CA GLU A 26 -13.32 -6.69 9.40
C GLU A 26 -12.53 -5.67 10.24
N LEU A 27 -11.64 -4.91 9.61
CA LEU A 27 -10.89 -3.85 10.28
C LEU A 27 -11.76 -2.60 10.38
N VAL A 28 -11.99 -2.14 11.62
CA VAL A 28 -12.80 -0.96 11.92
C VAL A 28 -11.95 0.09 12.62
N CYS A 29 -12.07 1.34 12.18
CA CYS A 29 -11.44 2.49 12.83
C CYS A 29 -12.41 3.67 12.79
N CYS A 30 -12.49 4.44 13.88
CA CYS A 30 -13.45 5.56 14.01
C CYS A 30 -14.92 5.14 13.78
N GLY A 31 -15.28 3.92 14.20
CA GLY A 31 -16.66 3.42 14.13
C GLY A 31 -17.12 2.97 12.74
N GLN A 32 -16.24 2.89 11.73
CA GLN A 32 -16.57 2.37 10.40
C GLN A 32 -15.47 1.46 9.82
N PRO A 33 -15.80 0.63 8.81
CA PRO A 33 -14.81 -0.17 8.10
C PRO A 33 -13.67 0.68 7.51
N MET A 34 -12.45 0.15 7.60
CA MET A 34 -11.29 0.73 6.93
C MET A 34 -11.29 0.38 5.43
N ASN A 35 -10.72 1.25 4.60
CA ASN A 35 -10.60 1.01 3.16
C ASN A 35 -9.37 0.16 2.87
N LEU A 36 -9.54 -0.94 2.14
CA LEU A 36 -8.42 -1.67 1.54
C LEU A 36 -7.72 -0.77 0.51
N VAL A 37 -6.41 -0.61 0.63
CA VAL A 37 -5.58 0.12 -0.34
C VAL A 37 -5.09 -0.90 -1.37
N THR A 38 -5.87 -1.11 -2.42
CA THR A 38 -5.47 -1.97 -3.55
C THR A 38 -4.41 -1.26 -4.38
N GLU A 39 -3.32 -1.95 -4.69
CA GLU A 39 -2.20 -1.39 -5.44
C GLU A 39 -2.60 -1.08 -6.89
N ASN A 40 -2.05 -0.02 -7.46
CA ASN A 40 -2.23 0.36 -8.87
C ASN A 40 -3.68 0.60 -9.32
N THR A 41 -4.62 0.90 -8.41
CA THR A 41 -6.02 1.20 -8.76
C THR A 41 -6.36 2.68 -8.78
N VAL A 42 -5.45 3.55 -8.34
CA VAL A 42 -5.64 5.01 -8.39
C VAL A 42 -5.25 5.52 -9.77
N ASP A 43 -6.07 6.41 -10.34
CA ASP A 43 -5.75 7.10 -11.59
C ASP A 43 -4.69 8.18 -11.33
N ALA A 44 -3.43 7.75 -11.34
CA ALA A 44 -2.26 8.59 -11.10
C ALA A 44 -1.17 8.27 -12.13
N ALA A 45 -0.28 9.25 -12.37
CA ALA A 45 0.84 9.14 -13.31
C ALA A 45 1.72 7.92 -13.02
N ARG A 46 1.60 6.85 -13.81
CA ARG A 46 2.25 5.56 -13.52
C ARG A 46 3.76 5.69 -13.48
N GLU A 47 4.33 6.52 -14.33
CA GLU A 47 5.76 6.82 -14.41
C GLU A 47 6.32 7.47 -13.14
N LYS A 48 5.48 8.04 -12.28
CA LYS A 48 5.90 8.61 -10.99
C LYS A 48 5.54 7.73 -9.79
N HIS A 49 4.55 6.84 -9.90
CA HIS A 49 4.02 6.11 -8.74
C HIS A 49 4.34 4.61 -8.75
N VAL A 50 4.65 4.02 -9.92
CA VAL A 50 5.03 2.61 -10.02
C VAL A 50 6.51 2.47 -9.64
N PRO A 51 6.85 1.57 -8.68
CA PRO A 51 8.25 1.33 -8.34
C PRO A 51 9.06 0.75 -9.50
N VAL A 52 10.27 1.25 -9.68
CA VAL A 52 11.28 0.72 -10.60
C VAL A 52 12.31 -0.06 -9.79
N ILE A 53 12.54 -1.31 -10.17
CA ILE A 53 13.44 -2.24 -9.47
C ILE A 53 14.70 -2.46 -10.32
N GLU A 54 15.86 -2.20 -9.74
CA GLU A 54 17.18 -2.40 -10.34
C GLU A 54 17.97 -3.41 -9.49
N LYS A 55 18.53 -4.44 -10.11
CA LYS A 55 19.38 -5.44 -9.43
C LYS A 55 20.79 -4.88 -9.26
N THR A 56 21.34 -4.98 -8.06
CA THR A 56 22.71 -4.57 -7.73
C THR A 56 23.56 -5.80 -7.36
N ALA A 57 24.86 -5.60 -7.13
CA ALA A 57 25.75 -6.67 -6.66
C ALA A 57 25.30 -7.24 -5.30
N ASP A 58 24.74 -6.40 -4.42
CA ASP A 58 24.39 -6.74 -3.04
C ASP A 58 22.88 -6.90 -2.80
N GLY A 59 22.04 -6.75 -3.84
CA GLY A 59 20.59 -6.88 -3.69
C GLY A 59 19.79 -6.13 -4.76
N TYR A 60 18.84 -5.30 -4.32
CA TYR A 60 17.94 -4.55 -5.19
C TYR A 60 17.84 -3.10 -4.73
N LYS A 61 17.90 -2.18 -5.69
CA LYS A 61 17.54 -0.78 -5.52
C LYS A 61 16.13 -0.58 -6.06
N VAL A 62 15.23 -0.07 -5.23
CA VAL A 62 13.85 0.26 -5.61
C VAL A 62 13.70 1.78 -5.57
N SER A 63 13.27 2.37 -6.69
CA SER A 63 13.01 3.81 -6.81
C SER A 63 11.54 4.05 -7.12
N VAL A 64 10.91 5.06 -6.51
CA VAL A 64 9.49 5.37 -6.81
C VAL A 64 9.41 6.41 -7.91
N GLY A 65 8.91 5.85 -9.02
CA GLY A 65 8.84 6.39 -10.35
C GLY A 65 10.04 6.02 -11.23
N SER A 66 9.77 5.81 -12.52
CA SER A 66 10.77 5.95 -13.59
C SER A 66 11.14 7.42 -13.80
N VAL A 67 10.24 8.33 -13.45
CA VAL A 67 10.49 9.75 -13.21
C VAL A 67 10.35 9.99 -11.71
N PRO A 68 11.29 10.68 -11.03
CA PRO A 68 11.22 10.88 -9.59
C PRO A 68 9.86 11.39 -9.12
N HIS A 69 9.24 10.65 -8.20
CA HIS A 69 8.09 11.14 -7.46
C HIS A 69 8.51 12.34 -6.58
N PRO A 70 7.70 13.42 -6.51
CA PRO A 70 7.94 14.52 -5.57
C PRO A 70 8.02 14.10 -4.10
#